data_AF-A0A6N6L7P3-F1
#
_entry.id   AF-A0A6N6L7P3-F1
#
_cell.length_a   1.000
_cell.length_b   1.000
_cell.length_c   1.000
_cell.angle_alpha   90.00
_cell.angle_beta   90.00
_cell.angle_gamma   90.00
#
_symmetry.space_group_name_H-M   'P 1'
#
loop_
_entity.id
_entity.type
_entity.pdbx_description
1 polymer ?
#
loop_
_entity_poly.entity_id
_entity_poly.type
_entity_poly.pdbx_seq_one_letter_code
_entity_poly.pdbx_strand_id
1 'polypeptide(L)'
;MTGAQPNLPPDAPIAELAVLVRRMVEASGEPDGFSAEAWLASWLEEACPALGGQRPADLLRAPEGVTRVRQVLLCMQSGAYL
;
A
#
# COMPACT_ATOMS: atom_id res chain seq x y z
N MET A 1 -2.07 19.60 -18.30
CA MET A 1 -1.71 20.16 -16.98
C MET A 1 -1.37 19.00 -16.05
N THR A 2 -0.16 18.46 -16.22
CA THR A 2 0.40 17.38 -15.39
C THR A 2 0.85 18.02 -14.09
N GLY A 3 0.08 17.79 -13.02
CA GLY A 3 0.44 18.22 -11.67
C GLY A 3 1.80 17.66 -11.31
N ALA A 4 2.73 18.56 -11.01
CA ALA A 4 4.05 18.23 -10.51
C ALA A 4 3.93 17.51 -9.16
N GLN A 5 4.61 16.37 -9.01
CA GLN A 5 5.03 15.89 -7.69
C GLN A 5 6.55 16.04 -7.60
N PRO A 6 7.06 17.13 -7.00
CA PRO A 6 8.48 17.30 -6.74
C PRO A 6 8.73 17.23 -5.23
N ASN A 7 8.85 16.03 -4.66
CA ASN A 7 9.69 15.75 -3.49
C ASN A 7 9.71 14.25 -3.13
N LEU A 8 10.88 13.62 -3.09
CA LEU A 8 11.13 12.31 -2.44
C LEU A 8 12.61 12.34 -2.04
N PRO A 9 13.08 11.99 -0.80
CA PRO A 9 12.68 10.84 0.06
C PRO A 9 12.69 11.11 1.61
N PRO A 10 12.25 10.18 2.50
CA PRO A 10 13.11 9.10 3.07
C PRO A 10 12.47 7.70 3.24
N ASP A 11 11.24 7.46 2.75
CA ASP A 11 10.54 6.15 2.84
C ASP A 11 10.05 5.65 1.46
N ALA A 12 10.93 5.66 0.45
CA ALA A 12 10.65 5.22 -0.93
C ALA A 12 9.69 4.02 -1.09
N PRO A 13 9.80 2.92 -0.30
CA PRO A 13 8.86 1.81 -0.40
C PRO A 13 7.42 2.15 -0.04
N ILE A 14 7.17 3.03 0.94
CA ILE A 14 5.80 3.40 1.37
C ILE A 14 5.11 4.22 0.28
N ALA A 15 5.83 5.16 -0.32
CA ALA A 15 5.29 5.95 -1.43
C ALA A 15 4.92 5.08 -2.64
N GLU A 16 5.77 4.10 -2.98
CA GLU A 16 5.46 3.14 -4.05
C GLU A 16 4.21 2.30 -3.74
N LEU A 17 4.05 1.87 -2.48
CA LEU A 17 2.86 1.14 -2.04
C LEU A 17 1.60 2.01 -2.10
N ALA A 18 1.68 3.30 -1.75
CA ALA A 18 0.55 4.22 -1.83
C ALA A 18 0.11 4.44 -3.29
N VAL A 19 1.08 4.58 -4.21
CA VAL A 19 0.80 4.65 -5.65
C VAL A 19 0.14 3.35 -6.14
N LEU A 20 0.59 2.19 -5.66
CA LEU A 20 -0.03 0.90 -5.99
C LEU A 20 -1.49 0.85 -5.54
N VAL A 21 -1.77 1.20 -4.28
CA VAL A 21 -3.14 1.24 -3.73
C VAL A 21 -4.02 2.18 -4.54
N ARG A 22 -3.52 3.38 -4.86
CA ARG A 22 -4.27 4.35 -5.68
C ARG A 22 -4.66 3.76 -7.03
N ARG A 23 -3.70 3.11 -7.72
CA ARG A 23 -3.96 2.43 -9.00
C ARG A 23 -4.97 1.29 -8.87
N MET A 24 -4.94 0.54 -7.76
CA MET A 24 -5.91 -0.52 -7.50
C MET A 24 -7.33 0.03 -7.37
N VAL A 25 -7.50 1.16 -6.67
CA VAL A 25 -8.79 1.83 -6.49
C VAL A 25 -9.27 2.46 -7.80
N GLU A 26 -8.40 3.16 -8.53
CA GLU A 26 -8.69 3.70 -9.87
C GLU A 26 -9.11 2.60 -10.86
N ALA A 27 -8.51 1.41 -10.78
CA ALA A 27 -8.88 0.27 -11.60
C ALA A 27 -10.21 -0.38 -11.18
N SER A 28 -10.65 -0.16 -9.94
CA SER A 28 -11.88 -0.73 -9.38
C SER A 28 -13.09 0.20 -9.48
N GLY A 29 -12.89 1.48 -9.80
CA GLY A 29 -13.97 2.46 -9.92
C GLY A 29 -13.51 3.89 -9.66
N GLU A 30 -14.37 4.68 -9.01
CA GLU A 30 -14.17 6.11 -8.81
C GLU A 30 -13.47 6.37 -7.47
N PRO A 31 -12.25 6.94 -7.45
CA PRO A 31 -11.47 7.18 -6.23
C PRO A 31 -11.89 8.47 -5.49
N ASP A 32 -13.08 9.04 -5.77
CA ASP A 32 -13.46 10.35 -5.26
C ASP A 32 -13.49 10.36 -3.72
N GLY A 33 -12.69 11.24 -3.11
CA GLY A 33 -12.50 11.32 -1.65
C GLY A 33 -11.60 10.24 -1.03
N PHE A 34 -11.05 9.29 -1.80
CA PHE A 34 -10.19 8.24 -1.26
C PHE A 34 -8.72 8.67 -1.20
N SER A 35 -8.17 8.74 0.02
CA SER A 35 -6.75 9.04 0.25
C SER A 35 -5.96 7.74 0.44
N ALA A 36 -5.29 7.28 -0.64
CA ALA A 36 -4.49 6.05 -0.62
C ALA A 36 -3.36 6.09 0.43
N GLU A 37 -2.75 7.25 0.65
CA GLU A 37 -1.70 7.44 1.66
C GLU A 37 -2.23 7.29 3.08
N ALA A 38 -3.39 7.90 3.39
CA ALA A 38 -4.01 7.81 4.70
C ALA A 38 -4.54 6.39 4.98
N TRP A 39 -5.15 5.77 3.97
CA TRP A 39 -5.58 4.38 4.06
C TRP A 39 -4.39 3.44 4.29
N LEU A 40 -3.30 3.62 3.53
CA LEU A 40 -2.10 2.82 3.69
C LEU A 40 -1.50 3.01 5.09
N ALA A 41 -1.36 4.26 5.56
CA ALA A 41 -0.83 4.53 6.89
C ALA A 41 -1.63 3.81 7.99
N SER A 42 -2.96 3.88 7.94
CA SER A 42 -3.83 3.15 8.87
C SER A 42 -3.64 1.64 8.76
N TRP A 43 -3.58 1.11 7.54
CA TRP A 43 -3.44 -0.32 7.30
C TRP A 43 -2.08 -0.86 7.76
N LEU A 44 -1.01 -0.05 7.67
CA LEU A 44 0.32 -0.43 8.15
C LEU A 44 0.37 -0.65 9.66
N GLU A 45 -0.50 0.02 10.42
CA GLU A 45 -0.61 -0.12 11.87
C GLU A 45 -1.52 -1.28 12.30
N GLU A 46 -2.38 -1.78 11.40
CA GLU A 46 -3.25 -2.91 11.67
C GLU A 46 -2.55 -4.26 11.47
N ALA A 47 -2.88 -5.24 12.32
CA ALA A 47 -2.38 -6.60 12.18
C ALA A 47 -3.04 -7.29 10.98
N CYS A 48 -2.23 -7.71 10.00
CA CYS A 48 -2.75 -8.37 8.80
C CYS A 48 -2.65 -9.90 8.94
N PRO A 49 -3.78 -10.65 8.89
CA PRO A 49 -3.76 -12.12 8.95
C PRO A 49 -2.89 -12.76 7.85
N ALA A 50 -2.88 -12.20 6.64
CA ALA A 50 -2.08 -12.68 5.51
C ALA A 50 -0.56 -12.57 5.76
N LEU A 51 -0.15 -11.71 6.71
CA LEU A 51 1.23 -11.57 7.17
C LEU A 51 1.52 -12.40 8.42
N GLY A 52 0.65 -13.35 8.77
CA GLY A 52 0.74 -14.13 10.01
C GLY A 52 0.30 -13.35 11.25
N GLY A 53 -0.56 -12.34 11.09
CA GLY A 53 -1.02 -11.47 12.18
C GLY A 53 -0.01 -10.39 12.59
N GLN A 54 1.03 -10.18 11.78
CA GLN A 54 2.01 -9.10 12.00
C GLN A 54 1.54 -7.78 11.39
N ARG A 55 2.03 -6.68 11.96
CA ARG A 55 1.82 -5.34 11.40
C ARG A 55 2.72 -5.15 10.18
N PRO A 56 2.19 -4.71 9.03
CA PRO A 56 3.00 -4.41 7.86
C PRO A 56 4.13 -3.41 8.17
N ALA A 57 3.89 -2.41 9.03
CA ALA A 57 4.91 -1.43 9.45
C ALA A 57 6.19 -2.08 10.01
N ASP A 58 6.06 -3.18 10.76
CA ASP A 58 7.22 -3.88 11.32
C ASP A 58 8.01 -4.64 10.24
N LEU A 59 7.34 -5.11 9.19
CA LEU A 59 7.98 -5.77 8.06
C LEU A 59 8.69 -4.78 7.14
N LEU A 60 8.16 -3.56 7.00
CA LEU A 60 8.76 -2.52 6.15
C LEU A 60 10.15 -2.07 6.61
N ARG A 61 10.58 -2.42 7.83
CA ARG A 61 11.97 -2.23 8.30
C ARG A 61 12.98 -3.06 7.51
N ALA A 62 12.53 -4.10 6.81
CA ALA A 62 13.36 -4.96 5.98
C ALA A 62 12.95 -4.88 4.50
N PRO A 63 13.90 -4.89 3.55
CA PRO A 63 13.59 -4.85 2.12
C PRO A 63 12.76 -6.06 1.66
N GLU A 64 12.96 -7.22 2.28
CA GLU A 64 12.16 -8.43 2.03
C GLU A 64 10.69 -8.23 2.42
N GLY A 65 10.44 -7.48 3.49
CA GLY A 65 9.10 -7.19 3.97
C GLY A 65 8.30 -6.29 3.03
N VAL A 66 8.95 -5.35 2.34
CA VAL A 66 8.32 -4.52 1.29
C VAL A 66 7.71 -5.39 0.20
N THR A 67 8.44 -6.41 -0.26
CA THR A 67 7.95 -7.33 -1.31
C THR A 67 6.73 -8.13 -0.84
N ARG A 68 6.76 -8.61 0.41
CA ARG A 68 5.65 -9.35 1.01
C ARG A 68 4.40 -8.46 1.17
N VAL A 69 4.58 -7.24 1.65
CA VAL A 69 3.49 -6.25 1.79
C VAL A 69 2.89 -5.91 0.42
N ARG A 70 3.73 -5.69 -0.60
CA ARG A 70 3.29 -5.49 -1.98
C ARG A 70 2.43 -6.64 -2.50
N GLN A 71 2.84 -7.89 -2.27
CA GLN A 71 2.08 -9.07 -2.68
C GLN A 71 0.69 -9.12 -2.00
N VAL A 72 0.62 -8.84 -0.70
CA VAL A 72 -0.66 -8.80 0.02
C VAL A 72 -1.62 -7.76 -0.57
N LEU A 73 -1.13 -6.56 -0.90
CA LEU A 73 -1.96 -5.53 -1.54
C LEU A 73 -2.48 -5.99 -2.92
N LEU A 74 -1.63 -6.65 -3.72
CA LEU A 74 -2.06 -7.21 -5.02
C LEU A 74 -3.11 -8.32 -4.86
N CYS A 75 -2.97 -9.18 -3.84
CA CYS A 75 -3.99 -10.18 -3.51
C CYS A 75 -5.32 -9.53 -3.11
N MET A 76 -5.28 -8.43 -2.34
CA MET A 76 -6.47 -7.65 -1.98
C MET A 76 -7.19 -7.06 -3.20
N GLN A 77 -6.45 -6.62 -4.22
CA GLN A 77 -7.05 -6.15 -5.49
C GLN A 77 -7.87 -7.24 -6.18
N SER A 78 -7.31 -8.46 -6.22
CA SER A 78 -7.88 -9.56 -6.99
C SER A 78 -9.04 -10.26 -6.26
N GLY A 79 -9.33 -9.87 -5.01
CA GLY A 79 -10.26 -10.59 -4.14
C GLY A 79 -9.81 -12.02 -3.82
N ALA A 80 -8.56 -12.37 -4.17
CA ALA A 80 -8.01 -13.71 -4.01
C ALA A 80 -7.44 -13.84 -2.59
N TYR A 81 -8.34 -14.02 -1.62
CA TYR A 81 -7.97 -14.70 -0.38
C TYR A 81 -8.08 -16.21 -0.66
N LEU A 82 -6.93 -16.87 -0.81
CA LEU A 82 -6.82 -18.32 -0.73
C LEU A 82 -6.26 -18.71 0.64
#